data_AF-A0A7J3T1T6-F1
#
_entry.id   AF-A0A7J3T1T6-F1
#
_cell.length_a   1.000
_cell.length_b   1.000
_cell.length_c   1.000
_cell.angle_alpha   90.00
_cell.angle_beta   90.00
_cell.angle_gamma   90.00
#
_symmetry.space_group_name_H-M   'P 1'
#
loop_
_entity.id
_entity.type
_entity.pdbx_description
1 polymer ?
#
loop_
_entity_poly.entity_id
_entity_poly.type
_entity_poly.pdbx_seq_one_letter_code
_entity_poly.pdbx_strand_id
1 'polypeptide(L)'
;MKWVTRLNVHVDRTACPWLIKRFVDPKAEFLFVPVEKIEETVQKEKAIPYDAPGVELGHHGDKCSFDAVVEKYKIKDPAVLELAKIVRAADTDNMEMAPEAAGMEAVMTGFGIVSKDDYETTAKASPVYDALYTNCKLKLIHEKYKDEIEKMDRQQRREFLKKKLKE
;
A
#
# COMPACT_ATOMS: atom_id res chain seq x y z
N MET A 1 -15.52 7.97 -5.39
CA MET A 1 -16.09 7.33 -4.17
C MET A 1 -15.42 7.96 -2.95
N LYS A 2 -16.16 8.17 -1.86
CA LYS A 2 -15.58 8.61 -0.59
C LYS A 2 -15.24 7.40 0.28
N TRP A 3 -14.13 7.49 0.98
CA TRP A 3 -13.59 6.47 1.86
C TRP A 3 -13.31 7.08 3.22
N VAL A 4 -13.51 6.34 4.30
CA VAL A 4 -13.29 6.86 5.65
C VAL A 4 -12.51 5.87 6.51
N THR A 5 -11.55 6.39 7.27
CA THR A 5 -10.85 5.63 8.31
C THR A 5 -10.57 6.53 9.53
N ARG A 6 -9.99 5.96 10.58
CA ARG A 6 -9.67 6.68 11.81
C ARG A 6 -8.40 7.54 11.67
N LEU A 7 -8.33 8.62 12.45
CA LEU A 7 -7.16 9.52 12.56
C LEU A 7 -5.86 8.80 12.95
N ASN A 8 -4.73 9.47 12.73
CA ASN A 8 -3.37 8.98 12.99
C ASN A 8 -3.05 7.77 12.12
N VAL A 9 -3.06 7.98 10.82
CA VAL A 9 -2.80 6.95 9.82
C VAL A 9 -1.38 6.41 9.96
N HIS A 10 -1.25 5.12 9.70
CA HIS A 10 0.01 4.40 9.68
C HIS A 10 -0.02 3.42 8.49
N VAL A 11 0.91 2.48 8.42
CA VAL A 11 1.22 1.60 7.27
C VAL A 11 -0.01 1.25 6.41
N ASP A 12 -0.99 0.52 6.92
CA ASP A 12 -2.14 0.08 6.10
C ASP A 12 -3.06 1.24 5.70
N ARG A 13 -3.31 2.19 6.61
CA ARG A 13 -4.15 3.37 6.35
C ARG A 13 -3.55 4.37 5.36
N THR A 14 -2.23 4.38 5.19
CA THR A 14 -1.54 5.12 4.12
C THR A 14 -1.41 4.31 2.82
N ALA A 15 -1.35 2.98 2.90
CA ALA A 15 -1.25 2.10 1.73
C ALA A 15 -2.57 1.96 0.97
N CYS A 16 -3.69 1.81 1.69
CA CYS A 16 -5.02 1.67 1.12
C CYS A 16 -5.39 2.83 0.18
N PRO A 17 -5.19 4.12 0.54
CA PRO A 17 -5.44 5.23 -0.38
C PRO A 17 -4.66 5.15 -1.70
N TRP A 18 -3.40 4.72 -1.65
CA TRP A 18 -2.58 4.52 -2.84
C TRP A 18 -3.15 3.41 -3.74
N LEU A 19 -3.51 2.27 -3.14
CA LEU A 19 -4.07 1.12 -3.85
C LEU A 19 -5.41 1.48 -4.50
N ILE A 20 -6.31 2.06 -3.72
CA ILE A 20 -7.66 2.43 -4.15
C ILE A 20 -7.59 3.44 -5.30
N LYS A 21 -6.77 4.50 -5.19
CA LYS A 21 -6.63 5.49 -6.26
C LYS A 21 -6.09 4.90 -7.57
N ARG A 22 -5.25 3.87 -7.51
CA ARG A 22 -4.61 3.31 -8.71
C ARG A 22 -5.39 2.17 -9.35
N PHE A 23 -6.09 1.37 -8.55
CA PHE A 23 -6.67 0.09 -9.01
C PHE A 23 -8.18 -0.02 -8.82
N VAL A 24 -8.81 0.92 -8.10
CA VAL A 24 -10.26 0.89 -7.82
C VAL A 24 -10.96 2.13 -8.38
N ASP A 25 -10.55 3.33 -7.96
CA ASP A 25 -11.16 4.59 -8.36
C ASP A 25 -10.15 5.75 -8.32
N PRO A 26 -9.71 6.29 -9.47
CA PRO A 26 -8.75 7.38 -9.53
C PRO A 26 -9.27 8.71 -8.96
N LYS A 27 -10.58 8.83 -8.74
CA LYS A 27 -11.22 10.00 -8.11
C LYS A 27 -11.61 9.72 -6.65
N ALA A 28 -11.03 8.69 -6.02
CA ALA A 28 -11.30 8.39 -4.62
C ALA A 28 -10.86 9.54 -3.70
N GLU A 29 -11.76 9.91 -2.79
CA GLU A 29 -11.55 10.89 -1.72
C GLU A 29 -11.49 10.16 -0.37
N PHE A 30 -10.65 10.63 0.54
CA PHE A 30 -10.39 9.99 1.83
C PHE A 30 -10.71 10.96 2.96
N LEU A 31 -11.39 10.46 3.97
CA LEU A 31 -11.78 11.17 5.18
C LEU A 31 -11.11 10.51 6.37
N PHE A 32 -10.46 11.31 7.20
CA PHE A 32 -9.82 10.87 8.43
C PHE A 32 -10.56 11.50 9.61
N VAL A 33 -11.16 10.66 10.45
CA VAL A 33 -12.06 11.10 11.53
C VAL A 33 -11.74 10.38 12.84
N PRO A 34 -12.10 10.91 14.02
CA PRO A 34 -12.04 10.13 15.25
C PRO A 34 -12.80 8.82 15.10
N VAL A 35 -12.36 7.75 15.78
CA VAL A 35 -12.93 6.40 15.58
C VAL A 35 -14.44 6.36 15.87
N GLU A 36 -14.88 7.10 16.87
CA GLU A 36 -16.28 7.28 17.26
C GLU A 36 -17.13 8.04 16.24
N LYS A 37 -16.50 8.70 15.26
CA LYS A 37 -17.16 9.45 14.18
C LYS A 37 -17.26 8.68 12.86
N ILE A 38 -16.72 7.46 12.80
CA ILE A 38 -16.73 6.68 11.55
C ILE A 38 -18.16 6.38 11.10
N GLU A 39 -19.01 5.84 11.98
CA GLU A 39 -20.38 5.47 11.60
C GLU A 39 -21.20 6.68 11.15
N GLU A 40 -21.11 7.78 11.89
CA GLU A 40 -21.73 9.07 11.52
C GLU A 40 -21.27 9.52 10.12
N THR A 41 -19.96 9.44 9.85
CA THR A 41 -19.37 9.84 8.57
C THR A 41 -19.81 8.92 7.43
N VAL A 42 -19.88 7.60 7.66
CA VAL A 42 -20.39 6.63 6.68
C VAL A 42 -21.81 7.00 6.26
N GLN A 43 -22.70 7.28 7.23
CA GLN A 43 -24.09 7.63 6.95
C GLN A 43 -24.23 8.98 6.22
N LYS A 44 -23.53 10.01 6.71
CA LYS A 44 -23.62 11.38 6.18
C LYS A 44 -22.99 11.53 4.81
N GLU A 45 -21.78 11.01 4.63
CA GLU A 45 -20.97 11.20 3.42
C GLU A 45 -21.15 10.05 2.42
N LYS A 46 -21.88 8.99 2.79
CA LYS A 46 -21.96 7.73 2.04
C LYS A 46 -20.57 7.16 1.75
N ALA A 47 -19.67 7.32 2.72
CA ALA A 47 -18.28 6.91 2.61
C ALA A 47 -18.13 5.40 2.91
N ILE A 48 -17.21 4.74 2.23
CA ILE A 48 -16.87 3.33 2.45
C ILE A 48 -15.84 3.27 3.58
N PRO A 49 -16.14 2.63 4.73
CA PRO A 49 -15.20 2.54 5.82
C PRO A 49 -14.14 1.45 5.55
N TYR A 50 -12.90 1.71 5.95
CA TYR A 50 -11.79 0.76 5.90
C TYR A 50 -10.84 0.96 7.08
N ASP A 51 -10.06 -0.07 7.43
CA ASP A 51 -9.21 -0.14 8.63
C ASP A 51 -9.88 0.46 9.89
N ALA A 52 -11.04 -0.08 10.22
CA ALA A 52 -11.83 0.32 11.38
C ALA A 52 -12.48 -0.89 12.04
N PRO A 53 -12.78 -0.83 13.36
CA PRO A 53 -13.37 -1.96 14.06
C PRO A 53 -14.67 -2.45 13.41
N GLY A 54 -14.74 -3.75 13.10
CA GLY A 54 -15.95 -4.43 12.62
C GLY A 54 -16.37 -4.13 11.16
N VAL A 55 -15.55 -3.43 10.38
CA VAL A 55 -15.88 -3.09 8.99
C VAL A 55 -15.44 -4.19 8.01
N GLU A 56 -16.15 -4.33 6.90
CA GLU A 56 -15.86 -5.34 5.87
C GLU A 56 -14.42 -5.22 5.32
N LEU A 57 -13.92 -3.99 5.17
CA LEU A 57 -12.58 -3.69 4.69
C LEU A 57 -11.63 -3.38 5.85
N GLY A 58 -11.65 -4.22 6.88
CA GLY A 58 -10.71 -4.20 7.99
C GLY A 58 -9.77 -5.42 7.97
N HIS A 59 -9.16 -5.69 9.11
CA HIS A 59 -8.31 -6.87 9.30
C HIS A 59 -9.12 -8.16 9.42
N HIS A 60 -8.64 -9.24 8.80
CA HIS A 60 -9.27 -10.56 8.81
C HIS A 60 -8.24 -11.66 9.02
N GLY A 61 -8.18 -12.22 10.23
CA GLY A 61 -7.10 -13.16 10.60
C GLY A 61 -5.74 -12.47 10.49
N ASP A 62 -4.82 -13.06 9.72
CA ASP A 62 -3.48 -12.52 9.50
C ASP A 62 -3.43 -11.42 8.41
N LYS A 63 -4.57 -11.08 7.79
CA LYS A 63 -4.64 -10.12 6.69
C LYS A 63 -5.00 -8.71 7.19
N CYS A 64 -4.39 -7.70 6.57
CA CYS A 64 -4.68 -6.29 6.81
C CYS A 64 -5.77 -5.77 5.84
N SER A 65 -6.16 -4.50 5.95
CA SER A 65 -7.20 -3.90 5.11
C SER A 65 -6.75 -3.78 3.65
N PHE A 66 -5.45 -3.59 3.38
CA PHE A 66 -4.90 -3.63 2.02
C PHE A 66 -5.26 -4.94 1.31
N ASP A 67 -5.12 -6.06 2.03
CA ASP A 67 -5.49 -7.39 1.52
C ASP A 67 -7.00 -7.49 1.28
N ALA A 68 -7.81 -6.98 2.22
CA ALA A 68 -9.27 -6.96 2.08
C ALA A 68 -9.71 -6.17 0.83
N VAL A 69 -9.05 -5.05 0.53
CA VAL A 69 -9.31 -4.26 -0.69
C VAL A 69 -8.87 -5.03 -1.95
N VAL A 70 -7.69 -5.66 -1.93
CA VAL A 70 -7.22 -6.51 -3.05
C VAL A 70 -8.25 -7.61 -3.36
N GLU A 71 -8.77 -8.27 -2.34
CA GLU A 71 -9.74 -9.36 -2.48
C GLU A 71 -11.11 -8.88 -2.95
N LYS A 72 -11.67 -7.86 -2.29
CA LYS A 72 -12.99 -7.32 -2.63
C LYS A 72 -13.07 -6.84 -4.07
N TYR A 73 -12.02 -6.14 -4.53
CA TYR A 73 -11.97 -5.57 -5.88
C TYR A 73 -11.30 -6.49 -6.91
N LYS A 74 -10.93 -7.72 -6.52
CA LYS A 74 -10.35 -8.75 -7.39
C LYS A 74 -9.11 -8.25 -8.14
N ILE A 75 -8.24 -7.52 -7.44
CA ILE A 75 -7.00 -6.99 -8.01
C ILE A 75 -6.03 -8.16 -8.21
N LYS A 76 -5.62 -8.39 -9.47
CA LYS A 76 -4.76 -9.54 -9.86
C LYS A 76 -3.35 -9.14 -10.29
N ASP A 77 -3.00 -7.87 -10.19
CA ASP A 77 -1.67 -7.39 -10.57
C ASP A 77 -0.59 -8.06 -9.69
N PRO A 78 0.35 -8.84 -10.26
CA PRO A 78 1.31 -9.58 -9.46
C PRO A 78 2.21 -8.71 -8.58
N ALA A 79 2.53 -7.48 -9.02
CA ALA A 79 3.34 -6.58 -8.21
C ALA A 79 2.54 -5.95 -7.06
N VAL A 80 1.23 -5.77 -7.21
CA VAL A 80 0.35 -5.44 -6.07
C VAL A 80 0.31 -6.59 -5.07
N LEU A 81 0.26 -7.84 -5.52
CA LEU A 81 0.25 -9.00 -4.62
C LEU A 81 1.56 -9.14 -3.84
N GLU A 82 2.71 -8.83 -4.46
CA GLU A 82 3.99 -8.74 -3.74
C GLU A 82 4.00 -7.57 -2.75
N LEU A 83 3.48 -6.40 -3.14
CA LEU A 83 3.40 -5.25 -2.25
C LEU A 83 2.49 -5.51 -1.04
N ALA A 84 1.39 -6.26 -1.24
CA ALA A 84 0.48 -6.65 -0.17
C ALA A 84 1.21 -7.43 0.94
N LYS A 85 2.18 -8.29 0.59
CA LYS A 85 3.01 -9.01 1.57
C LYS A 85 3.85 -8.05 2.41
N ILE A 86 4.45 -7.03 1.78
CA ILE A 86 5.27 -6.02 2.48
C ILE A 86 4.40 -5.18 3.43
N VAL A 87 3.25 -4.69 2.94
CA VAL A 87 2.32 -3.89 3.74
C VAL A 87 1.81 -4.70 4.93
N ARG A 88 1.35 -5.94 4.70
CA ARG A 88 0.88 -6.83 5.77
C ARG A 88 1.96 -7.10 6.81
N ALA A 89 3.19 -7.38 6.37
CA ALA A 89 4.32 -7.62 7.28
C ALA A 89 4.57 -6.41 8.20
N ALA A 90 4.62 -5.21 7.63
CA ALA A 90 4.87 -3.97 8.38
C ALA A 90 3.70 -3.57 9.29
N ASP A 91 2.45 -3.81 8.86
CA ASP A 91 1.26 -3.40 9.58
C ASP A 91 0.87 -4.35 10.73
N THR A 92 1.18 -5.64 10.57
CA THR A 92 0.87 -6.69 11.57
C THR A 92 2.05 -7.04 12.48
N ASP A 93 3.13 -6.25 12.45
CA ASP A 93 4.38 -6.45 13.20
C ASP A 93 5.06 -7.82 12.92
N ASN A 94 4.79 -8.39 11.75
CA ASN A 94 5.37 -9.65 11.28
C ASN A 94 6.56 -9.38 10.34
N MET A 95 7.55 -8.64 10.83
CA MET A 95 8.63 -8.06 10.01
C MET A 95 9.42 -9.10 9.20
N GLU A 96 9.55 -10.32 9.70
CA GLU A 96 10.26 -11.42 9.02
C GLU A 96 9.56 -11.92 7.75
N MET A 97 8.27 -11.58 7.54
CA MET A 97 7.53 -11.97 6.33
C MET A 97 8.03 -11.24 5.07
N ALA A 98 8.62 -10.06 5.21
CA ALA A 98 9.19 -9.30 4.10
C ALA A 98 10.37 -8.42 4.56
N PRO A 99 11.56 -8.53 3.94
CA PRO A 99 12.72 -7.76 4.38
C PRO A 99 12.54 -6.24 4.26
N GLU A 100 11.63 -5.79 3.40
CA GLU A 100 11.29 -4.37 3.25
C GLU A 100 10.42 -3.81 4.40
N ALA A 101 9.81 -4.67 5.22
CA ALA A 101 8.80 -4.29 6.20
C ALA A 101 9.31 -3.30 7.26
N ALA A 102 10.46 -3.59 7.87
CA ALA A 102 11.05 -2.71 8.89
C ALA A 102 11.39 -1.31 8.34
N GLY A 103 11.83 -1.24 7.07
CA GLY A 103 12.07 0.05 6.41
C GLY A 103 10.77 0.80 6.13
N MET A 104 9.70 0.09 5.75
CA MET A 104 8.37 0.69 5.57
C MET A 104 7.83 1.24 6.89
N GLU A 105 7.88 0.45 7.96
CA GLU A 105 7.46 0.88 9.31
C GLU A 105 8.18 2.17 9.72
N ALA A 106 9.51 2.18 9.64
CA ALA A 106 10.31 3.33 10.07
C ALA A 106 9.95 4.61 9.28
N VAL A 107 9.72 4.49 7.98
CA VAL A 107 9.32 5.63 7.13
C VAL A 107 7.91 6.11 7.46
N MET A 108 6.93 5.21 7.64
CA MET A 108 5.55 5.58 7.94
C MET A 108 5.41 6.19 9.35
N THR A 109 6.15 5.64 10.33
CA THR A 109 6.30 6.24 11.67
C THR A 109 6.86 7.65 11.57
N GLY A 110 7.95 7.85 10.81
CA GLY A 110 8.51 9.17 10.56
C GLY A 110 7.49 10.15 9.95
N PHE A 111 6.78 9.73 8.91
CA PHE A 111 5.76 10.57 8.26
C PHE A 111 4.60 10.93 9.17
N GLY A 112 4.14 10.01 10.03
CA GLY A 112 3.11 10.31 11.02
C GLY A 112 3.52 11.41 12.01
N ILE A 113 4.81 11.52 12.34
CA ILE A 113 5.32 12.52 13.29
C ILE A 113 5.63 13.87 12.62
N VAL A 114 6.21 13.87 11.41
CA VAL A 114 6.68 15.12 10.75
C VAL A 114 5.61 15.81 9.90
N SER A 115 4.42 15.22 9.77
CA SER A 115 3.31 15.78 9.00
C SER A 115 2.34 16.52 9.89
N LYS A 116 1.66 17.52 9.34
CA LYS A 116 0.70 18.32 10.10
C LYS A 116 -0.63 17.58 10.36
N ASP A 117 -1.00 16.66 9.47
CA ASP A 117 -2.26 15.91 9.48
C ASP A 117 -2.16 14.64 8.62
N ASP A 118 -3.21 13.79 8.70
CA ASP A 118 -3.28 12.51 7.98
C ASP A 118 -3.35 12.66 6.45
N TYR A 119 -3.82 13.81 5.95
CA TYR A 119 -3.84 14.10 4.51
C TYR A 119 -2.41 14.30 4.00
N GLU A 120 -1.60 15.07 4.72
CA GLU A 120 -0.19 15.26 4.39
C GLU A 120 0.60 13.96 4.57
N THR A 121 0.36 13.19 5.64
CA THR A 121 0.98 11.87 5.86
C THR A 121 0.73 10.94 4.67
N THR A 122 -0.53 10.81 4.25
CA THR A 122 -0.92 9.97 3.10
C THR A 122 -0.29 10.47 1.78
N ALA A 123 -0.23 11.79 1.57
CA ALA A 123 0.38 12.37 0.38
C ALA A 123 1.90 12.10 0.33
N LYS A 124 2.61 12.24 1.46
CA LYS A 124 4.05 11.94 1.58
C LYS A 124 4.36 10.45 1.45
N ALA A 125 3.46 9.57 1.91
CA ALA A 125 3.60 8.13 1.78
C ALA A 125 3.44 7.63 0.33
N SER A 126 2.61 8.30 -0.49
CA SER A 126 2.29 7.84 -1.85
C SER A 126 3.52 7.56 -2.75
N PRO A 127 4.55 8.43 -2.84
CA PRO A 127 5.76 8.14 -3.61
C PRO A 127 6.55 6.91 -3.11
N VAL A 128 6.46 6.56 -1.83
CA VAL A 128 7.12 5.38 -1.28
C VAL A 128 6.44 4.11 -1.79
N TYR A 129 5.10 4.08 -1.81
CA TYR A 129 4.36 2.97 -2.41
C TYR A 129 4.59 2.88 -3.92
N ASP A 130 4.75 4.00 -4.63
CA ASP A 130 5.15 3.98 -6.05
C ASP A 130 6.52 3.32 -6.26
N ALA A 131 7.49 3.65 -5.41
CA ALA A 131 8.82 3.07 -5.45
C ALA A 131 8.80 1.58 -5.13
N LEU A 132 8.09 1.16 -4.08
CA LEU A 132 7.98 -0.24 -3.67
C LEU A 132 7.19 -1.09 -4.67
N TYR A 133 6.10 -0.56 -5.23
CA TYR A 133 5.37 -1.22 -6.31
C TYR A 133 6.28 -1.43 -7.54
N THR A 134 7.07 -0.42 -7.90
CA THR A 134 8.05 -0.55 -8.98
C THR A 134 9.14 -1.58 -8.63
N ASN A 135 9.60 -1.59 -7.37
CA ASN A 135 10.56 -2.59 -6.89
C ASN A 135 9.98 -4.02 -6.97
N CYS A 136 8.70 -4.20 -6.63
CA CYS A 136 8.00 -5.48 -6.78
C CYS A 136 7.97 -5.94 -8.25
N LYS A 137 7.69 -5.03 -9.20
CA LYS A 137 7.81 -5.34 -10.63
C LYS A 137 9.22 -5.77 -11.01
N LEU A 138 10.23 -5.05 -10.53
CA LEU A 138 11.63 -5.36 -10.79
C LEU A 138 12.05 -6.71 -10.22
N LYS A 139 11.56 -7.08 -9.02
CA LYS A 139 11.77 -8.39 -8.41
C LYS A 139 11.22 -9.50 -9.31
N LEU A 140 9.98 -9.37 -9.78
CA LEU A 140 9.36 -10.35 -10.69
C LEU A 140 10.11 -10.46 -12.03
N ILE A 141 10.57 -9.34 -12.59
CA ILE A 141 11.42 -9.34 -13.80
C ILE A 141 12.75 -10.04 -13.49
N HIS A 142 13.37 -9.76 -12.35
CA HIS A 142 14.63 -10.36 -11.95
C HIS A 142 14.53 -11.87 -11.78
N GLU A 143 13.44 -12.36 -11.17
CA GLU A 143 13.16 -13.79 -11.03
C GLU A 143 12.96 -14.45 -12.39
N LYS A 144 12.19 -13.81 -13.29
CA LYS A 144 11.90 -14.34 -14.62
C LYS A 144 13.12 -14.41 -15.55
N TYR A 145 14.01 -13.42 -15.49
CA TYR A 145 15.17 -13.28 -16.39
C TYR A 145 16.49 -13.46 -15.65
N LYS A 146 16.51 -14.24 -14.56
CA LYS A 146 17.65 -14.40 -13.65
C LYS A 146 18.95 -14.73 -14.40
N ASP A 147 18.92 -15.75 -15.24
CA ASP A 147 20.12 -16.25 -15.96
C ASP A 147 20.68 -15.25 -16.99
N GLU A 148 19.82 -14.39 -17.55
CA GLU A 148 20.25 -13.32 -18.45
C GLU A 148 20.88 -12.18 -17.65
N ILE A 149 20.23 -11.78 -16.55
CA ILE A 149 20.64 -10.65 -15.71
C ILE A 149 21.97 -10.95 -15.00
N GLU A 150 22.22 -12.18 -14.57
CA GLU A 150 23.47 -12.56 -13.88
C GLU A 150 24.72 -12.40 -14.77
N LYS A 151 24.54 -12.39 -16.09
CA LYS A 151 25.62 -12.19 -17.07
C LYS A 151 25.85 -10.72 -17.42
N MET A 152 24.98 -9.83 -16.97
CA MET A 152 25.03 -8.40 -17.29
C MET A 152 25.86 -7.64 -16.27
N ASP A 153 26.60 -6.63 -16.73
CA ASP A 153 27.15 -5.62 -15.85
C ASP A 153 26.05 -4.71 -15.27
N ARG A 154 26.42 -3.82 -14.35
CA ARG A 154 25.49 -2.91 -13.68
C ARG A 154 24.73 -1.98 -14.63
N GLN A 155 25.38 -1.50 -15.70
CA GLN A 155 24.76 -0.58 -16.66
C GLN A 155 23.79 -1.34 -17.56
N GLN A 156 24.24 -2.46 -18.14
CA GLN A 156 23.44 -3.36 -18.96
C GLN A 156 22.18 -3.81 -18.21
N ARG A 157 22.33 -4.25 -16.95
CA ARG A 157 21.21 -4.64 -16.09
C ARG A 157 20.23 -3.49 -15.90
N ARG A 158 20.70 -2.27 -15.62
CA ARG A 158 19.82 -1.10 -15.42
C ARG A 158 19.02 -0.77 -16.69
N GLU A 159 19.64 -0.83 -17.86
CA GLU A 159 18.98 -0.59 -19.14
C GLU A 159 17.97 -1.69 -19.48
N PHE A 160 18.36 -2.95 -19.28
CA PHE A 160 17.48 -4.11 -19.46
C PHE A 160 16.23 -4.02 -18.60
N LEU A 161 16.39 -3.76 -17.29
CA LEU A 161 15.26 -3.62 -16.36
C LEU A 161 14.33 -2.46 -16.75
N LYS A 162 14.90 -1.31 -17.14
CA LYS A 162 14.10 -0.17 -17.64
C LYS A 162 13.32 -0.52 -18.91
N LYS A 163 13.88 -1.33 -19.80
CA LYS A 163 13.18 -1.80 -20.99
C LYS A 163 12.04 -2.75 -20.61
N LYS A 164 12.30 -3.74 -19.75
CA LYS A 164 11.30 -4.71 -19.30
C LYS A 164 10.14 -4.10 -18.50
N LEU A 165 10.37 -3.00 -17.78
CA LEU A 165 9.29 -2.28 -17.10
C LEU A 165 8.32 -1.55 -18.06
N LYS A 166 8.70 -1.35 -19.33
CA LYS A 166 7.88 -0.67 -20.34
C LYS A 166 7.14 -1.66 -21.26
N GLU A 167 7.51 -2.94 -21.21
CA GLU A 167 6.84 -4.04 -21.92
C GLU A 167 5.58 -4.47 -21.16
#